data_AF-A0AAD8Y8J1-F1
#
_entry.id   AF-A0AAD8Y8J1-F1
#
_cell.length_a   1.000
_cell.length_b   1.000
_cell.length_c   1.000
_cell.angle_alpha   90.00
_cell.angle_beta   90.00
_cell.angle_gamma   90.00
#
_symmetry.space_group_name_H-M   'P 1'
#
loop_
_entity.id
_entity.type
_entity.pdbx_description
1 polymer ?
#
loop_
_entity_poly.entity_id
_entity_poly.type
_entity_poly.pdbx_seq_one_letter_code
_entity_poly.pdbx_strand_id
1 'polypeptide(L)'
;MAASSPLLLRSLLRNSSITSLPRCTHQHNSIIRIERQLFHTTRYTQQSTFSPLRERLRELRRNGTPEIVFGGVVLAVVGIDYYLQQRNDQQRSKMIRQFEEEVKQDEEVSRKEERELINNNGGAGMKPKFQCVVRVVPQQFDGHKCLTNLKVGDVVNVLQEGVGPDNKYNLCSIERLADSSTAAEEKHNISVGWFPCSCLEKIEQTAPKK
;
A
#
# COMPACT_ATOMS: atom_id res chain seq x y z
N MET A 1 -30.63 38.82 -2.51
CA MET A 1 -30.64 38.65 -1.03
C MET A 1 -30.34 37.18 -0.78
N ALA A 2 -29.06 36.83 -0.59
CA ALA A 2 -28.44 36.53 0.72
C ALA A 2 -29.08 35.27 1.36
N ALA A 3 -28.40 34.19 1.72
CA ALA A 3 -27.02 33.91 2.15
C ALA A 3 -26.69 32.44 1.80
N SER A 4 -25.51 32.05 1.33
CA SER A 4 -24.21 31.93 2.01
C SER A 4 -24.17 30.95 3.19
N SER A 5 -23.36 29.89 2.98
CA SER A 5 -22.53 29.16 3.97
C SER A 5 -23.12 27.91 4.64
N PRO A 6 -22.27 27.01 5.20
CA PRO A 6 -21.10 26.39 4.59
C PRO A 6 -20.97 24.88 4.90
N LEU A 7 -20.03 24.27 4.18
CA LEU A 7 -19.37 22.98 4.41
C LEU A 7 -19.15 22.63 5.90
N LEU A 8 -19.61 21.45 6.30
CA LEU A 8 -19.10 20.75 7.49
C LEU A 8 -18.59 19.37 7.09
N LEU A 9 -17.29 19.32 6.80
CA LEU A 9 -16.47 18.12 6.96
C LEU A 9 -16.51 17.71 8.44
N ARG A 10 -17.14 16.59 8.76
CA ARG A 10 -16.91 15.87 10.01
C ARG A 10 -16.00 14.68 9.75
N SER A 11 -14.76 14.86 10.18
CA SER A 11 -13.72 13.86 10.37
C SER A 11 -14.21 12.66 11.19
N LEU A 12 -14.19 11.48 10.59
CA LEU A 12 -14.26 10.20 11.30
C LEU A 12 -12.86 9.84 11.80
N LEU A 13 -12.54 10.24 13.02
CA LEU A 13 -11.38 9.72 13.74
C LEU A 13 -11.74 8.36 14.36
N ARG A 14 -11.35 7.32 13.64
CA ARG A 14 -10.50 6.21 14.11
C ARG A 14 -10.64 5.87 15.61
N ASN A 15 -11.61 5.00 15.91
CA ASN A 15 -11.59 4.14 17.09
C ASN A 15 -11.26 2.72 16.62
N SER A 16 -10.02 2.28 16.82
CA SER A 16 -9.68 0.86 16.80
C SER A 16 -8.71 0.59 17.95
N SER A 17 -9.26 -0.16 18.89
CA SER A 17 -8.65 -0.65 20.12
C SER A 17 -7.37 -1.41 19.82
N ILE A 18 -6.25 -0.92 20.36
CA ILE A 18 -4.97 -1.64 20.38
C ILE A 18 -5.11 -2.75 21.41
N THR A 19 -5.14 -3.98 20.90
CA THR A 19 -4.96 -5.22 21.63
C THR A 19 -3.60 -5.22 22.30
N SER A 20 -3.63 -5.20 23.63
CA SER A 20 -2.51 -5.47 24.51
C SER A 20 -1.99 -6.88 24.29
N LEU A 21 -0.71 -7.01 23.93
CA LEU A 21 0.04 -8.27 24.08
C LEU A 21 1.12 -8.11 25.15
N PRO A 22 1.35 -9.15 25.98
CA PRO A 22 2.13 -9.05 27.19
C PRO A 22 3.64 -9.11 26.93
N ARG A 23 4.33 -8.27 27.71
CA ARG A 23 5.76 -8.15 27.87
C ARG A 23 6.31 -9.42 28.53
N CYS A 24 7.04 -10.25 27.79
CA CYS A 24 7.74 -11.40 28.35
C CYS A 24 9.03 -10.91 29.03
N THR A 25 8.96 -10.71 30.35
CA THR A 25 10.12 -10.40 31.20
C THR A 25 10.81 -11.70 31.57
N HIS A 26 11.97 -11.95 30.95
CA HIS A 26 12.88 -13.01 31.40
C HIS A 26 13.63 -12.52 32.65
N GLN A 27 13.05 -12.78 33.82
CA GLN A 27 13.72 -12.70 35.11
C GLN A 27 14.83 -13.77 35.17
N HIS A 28 16.08 -13.34 35.28
CA HIS A 28 17.14 -14.21 35.78
C HIS A 28 17.58 -13.68 37.15
N ASN A 29 17.03 -14.30 38.18
CA ASN A 29 17.52 -14.19 39.55
C ASN A 29 18.87 -14.91 39.65
N SER A 30 19.93 -14.20 39.98
CA SER A 30 21.03 -14.78 40.73
C SER A 30 21.38 -13.84 41.88
N ILE A 31 20.79 -14.18 43.02
CA ILE A 31 21.14 -13.68 44.34
C ILE A 31 22.60 -14.10 44.60
N ILE A 32 23.52 -13.14 44.59
CA ILE A 32 24.79 -13.27 45.32
C ILE A 32 24.81 -12.18 46.37
N ARG A 33 24.42 -12.62 47.55
CA ARG A 33 24.51 -11.95 48.84
C ARG A 33 25.98 -12.01 49.26
N ILE A 34 26.71 -10.90 49.16
CA ILE A 34 27.95 -10.71 49.92
C ILE A 34 27.79 -9.40 50.69
N GLU A 35 27.69 -9.58 52.01
CA GLU A 35 27.57 -8.55 53.00
C GLU A 35 28.76 -7.59 53.02
N ARG A 36 28.42 -6.36 53.38
CA ARG A 36 29.31 -5.30 53.79
C ARG A 36 30.06 -5.68 55.06
N GLN A 37 31.38 -5.65 55.00
CA GLN A 37 32.29 -5.22 56.06
C GLN A 37 33.49 -4.61 55.31
N LEU A 38 34.17 -3.54 55.69
CA LEU A 38 34.15 -2.67 56.87
C LEU A 38 34.92 -1.42 56.42
N PHE A 39 34.68 -0.30 57.09
CA PHE A 39 35.37 0.99 56.94
C PHE A 39 36.88 0.90 56.67
N HIS A 40 37.36 1.62 55.65
CA HIS A 40 38.56 2.45 55.79
C HIS A 40 38.44 3.75 55.00
N THR A 41 38.36 4.82 55.77
CA THR A 41 38.67 6.20 55.41
C THR A 41 39.96 6.27 54.59
N THR A 42 39.87 6.68 53.34
CA THR A 42 40.95 7.39 52.66
C THR A 42 40.37 8.58 51.91
N ARG A 43 40.61 9.77 52.46
CA ARG A 43 40.66 11.00 51.67
C ARG A 43 41.74 10.78 50.61
N TYR A 44 41.34 10.45 49.39
CA TYR A 44 42.25 10.40 48.24
C TYR A 44 41.84 11.51 47.27
N THR A 45 42.81 12.38 47.04
CA THR A 45 42.86 13.49 46.13
C THR A 45 42.25 13.14 44.76
N GLN A 46 41.32 13.96 44.27
CA GLN A 46 41.03 14.06 42.85
C GLN A 46 42.34 14.44 42.12
N GLN A 47 43.05 13.45 41.59
CA GLN A 47 44.22 13.67 40.76
C GLN A 47 44.01 12.91 39.45
N SER A 48 43.41 13.62 38.50
CA SER A 48 43.56 13.50 37.04
C SER A 48 44.27 12.24 36.52
N THR A 49 43.53 11.16 36.29
CA THR A 49 44.01 9.99 35.53
C THR A 49 44.00 10.21 34.01
N PHE A 50 43.75 11.42 33.53
CA PHE A 50 43.95 11.80 32.12
C PHE A 50 45.40 12.18 31.79
N SER A 51 46.30 12.29 32.76
CA SER A 51 47.68 12.76 32.56
C SER A 51 48.61 11.82 31.76
N PRO A 52 48.63 10.47 31.98
CA PRO A 52 49.63 9.62 31.33
C PRO A 52 49.36 9.41 29.82
N LEU A 53 48.08 9.42 29.41
CA LEU A 53 47.73 9.40 27.99
C LEU A 53 48.05 10.74 27.32
N ARG A 54 47.92 11.86 28.04
CA ARG A 54 48.17 13.20 27.51
C ARG A 54 49.67 13.46 27.27
N GLU A 55 50.53 12.91 28.12
CA GLU A 55 51.99 12.97 27.95
C GLU A 55 52.44 12.11 26.76
N ARG A 56 51.93 10.87 26.65
CA ARG A 56 52.19 10.03 25.46
C ARG A 56 51.65 10.62 24.16
N LEU A 57 50.48 11.27 24.19
CA LEU A 57 49.93 12.01 23.04
C LEU A 57 50.78 13.23 22.66
N ARG A 58 51.44 13.88 23.62
CA ARG A 58 52.33 15.03 23.36
C ARG A 58 53.63 14.61 22.69
N GLU A 59 54.18 13.46 23.08
CA GLU A 59 55.38 12.88 22.51
C GLU A 59 55.14 12.35 21.09
N LEU A 60 53.99 11.72 20.86
CA LEU A 60 53.53 11.31 19.53
C LEU A 60 53.30 12.50 18.58
N ARG A 61 52.83 13.65 19.09
CA ARG A 61 52.53 14.85 18.28
C ARG A 61 53.75 15.42 17.54
N ARG A 62 54.99 15.07 17.93
CA ARG A 62 56.23 15.51 17.24
C ARG A 62 56.61 14.65 16.02
N ASN A 63 56.00 13.48 15.82
CA ASN A 63 56.47 12.47 14.85
C ASN A 63 55.51 12.24 13.66
N GLY A 64 54.73 13.24 13.22
CA GLY A 64 53.75 13.04 12.12
C GLY A 64 52.49 12.25 12.52
N THR A 65 52.21 12.17 13.83
CA THR A 65 50.98 11.59 14.34
C THR A 65 49.72 12.49 14.20
N PRO A 66 49.76 13.84 14.06
CA PRO A 66 48.52 14.60 13.88
C PRO A 66 47.79 14.23 12.57
N GLU A 67 48.51 13.87 11.51
CA GLU A 67 47.95 13.41 10.24
C GLU A 67 47.21 12.07 10.41
N ILE A 68 47.78 11.15 11.19
CA ILE A 68 47.16 9.86 11.50
C ILE A 68 45.90 10.03 12.34
N VAL A 69 45.93 10.92 13.34
CA VAL A 69 44.75 11.24 14.16
C VAL A 69 43.65 11.86 13.30
N PHE A 70 44.01 12.81 12.43
CA PHE A 70 43.05 13.44 11.52
C PHE A 70 42.43 12.42 10.55
N GLY A 71 43.26 11.58 9.93
CA GLY A 71 42.78 10.51 9.05
C GLY A 71 41.88 9.51 9.78
N GLY A 72 42.22 9.15 11.02
CA GLY A 72 41.41 8.28 11.86
C GLY A 72 40.04 8.88 12.21
N VAL A 73 39.98 10.18 12.50
CA VAL A 73 38.72 10.88 12.76
C VAL A 73 37.85 10.93 11.51
N VAL A 74 38.42 11.24 10.34
CA VAL A 74 37.68 11.26 9.06
C VAL A 74 37.12 9.87 8.75
N LEU A 75 37.94 8.81 8.88
CA LEU A 75 37.49 7.43 8.68
C LEU A 75 36.39 7.03 9.67
N ALA A 76 36.48 7.45 10.93
CA ALA A 76 35.43 7.19 11.92
C ALA A 76 34.11 7.88 11.53
N VAL A 77 34.15 9.14 11.10
CA VAL A 77 32.95 9.88 10.67
C VAL A 77 32.31 9.23 9.45
N VAL A 78 33.10 8.93 8.41
CA VAL A 78 32.60 8.25 7.20
C VAL A 78 32.08 6.85 7.52
N GLY A 79 32.75 6.12 8.41
CA GLY A 79 32.30 4.79 8.85
C GLY A 79 30.96 4.82 9.58
N ILE A 80 30.73 5.83 10.43
CA ILE A 80 29.43 6.03 11.11
C ILE A 80 28.35 6.37 10.09
N ASP A 81 28.63 7.28 9.14
CA ASP A 81 27.67 7.67 8.10
C ASP A 81 27.28 6.49 7.21
N TYR A 82 28.27 5.73 6.74
CA TYR A 82 28.04 4.50 5.99
C TYR A 82 27.23 3.48 6.78
N TYR A 83 27.51 3.31 8.07
CA TYR A 83 26.76 2.40 8.94
C TYR A 83 25.29 2.82 9.10
N LEU A 84 25.04 4.12 9.27
CA LEU A 84 23.67 4.65 9.36
C LEU A 84 22.92 4.48 8.04
N GLN A 85 23.60 4.75 6.91
CA GLN A 85 23.04 4.56 5.58
C GLN A 85 22.67 3.09 5.34
N GLN A 86 23.56 2.16 5.69
CA GLN A 86 23.31 0.73 5.54
C GLN A 86 22.08 0.26 6.34
N ARG A 87 21.87 0.78 7.56
CA ARG A 87 20.66 0.47 8.34
C ARG A 87 19.38 0.98 7.67
N ASN A 88 19.44 2.18 7.11
CA ASN A 88 18.28 2.79 6.45
C ASN A 88 17.91 2.02 5.16
N ASP A 89 18.91 1.64 4.37
CA ASP A 89 18.72 0.81 3.19
C ASP A 89 18.13 -0.56 3.53
N GLN A 90 18.62 -1.21 4.59
CA GLN A 90 18.05 -2.47 5.07
C GLN A 90 16.58 -2.35 5.48
N GLN A 91 16.19 -1.25 6.14
CA GLN A 91 14.79 -1.00 6.50
C GLN A 91 13.92 -0.77 5.26
N ARG A 92 14.41 0.03 4.32
CA ARG A 92 13.72 0.30 3.06
C ARG A 92 13.52 -0.96 2.23
N SER A 93 14.55 -1.82 2.12
CA SER A 93 14.43 -3.09 1.40
C SER A 93 13.42 -4.04 2.03
N LYS A 94 13.36 -4.10 3.37
CA LYS A 94 12.35 -4.91 4.08
C LYS A 94 10.93 -4.41 3.82
N MET A 95 10.74 -3.09 3.87
CA MET A 95 9.44 -2.46 3.59
C MET A 95 9.00 -2.72 2.14
N ILE A 96 9.91 -2.58 1.18
CA ILE A 96 9.61 -2.85 -0.24
C ILE A 96 9.20 -4.31 -0.44
N ARG A 97 9.92 -5.27 0.17
CA ARG A 97 9.56 -6.69 0.07
C ARG A 97 8.20 -7.01 0.67
N GLN A 98 7.89 -6.43 1.84
CA GLN A 98 6.57 -6.59 2.45
C GLN A 98 5.47 -6.05 1.54
N PHE A 99 5.69 -4.89 0.94
CA PHE A 99 4.75 -4.31 0.00
C PHE A 99 4.59 -5.17 -1.27
N GLU A 100 5.68 -5.71 -1.82
CA GLU A 100 5.63 -6.63 -2.96
C GLU A 100 4.86 -7.92 -2.63
N GLU A 101 5.04 -8.48 -1.44
CA GLU A 101 4.31 -9.65 -0.97
C GLU A 101 2.82 -9.36 -0.76
N GLU A 102 2.48 -8.21 -0.16
CA GLU A 102 1.09 -7.75 0.01
C GLU A 102 0.41 -7.52 -1.34
N VAL A 103 1.07 -6.81 -2.26
CA VAL A 103 0.54 -6.56 -3.62
C VAL A 103 0.33 -7.86 -4.38
N LYS A 104 1.25 -8.83 -4.25
CA LYS A 104 1.12 -10.13 -4.91
C LYS A 104 -0.03 -10.94 -4.33
N GLN A 105 -0.22 -10.92 -3.00
CA GLN A 105 -1.36 -11.57 -2.36
C GLN A 105 -2.68 -10.91 -2.78
N ASP A 106 -2.74 -9.58 -2.80
CA ASP A 106 -3.92 -8.82 -3.23
C ASP A 106 -4.25 -9.07 -4.70
N GLU A 107 -3.23 -9.20 -5.57
CA GLU A 107 -3.44 -9.53 -6.98
C GLU A 107 -4.01 -10.94 -7.15
N GLU A 108 -3.47 -11.94 -6.44
CA GLU A 108 -3.96 -13.32 -6.50
C GLU A 108 -5.37 -13.46 -5.93
N VAL A 109 -5.68 -12.73 -4.84
CA VAL A 109 -7.04 -12.67 -4.26
C VAL A 109 -7.99 -11.98 -5.25
N SER A 110 -7.62 -10.84 -5.82
CA SER A 110 -8.45 -10.15 -6.80
C SER A 110 -8.74 -11.01 -8.04
N ARG A 111 -7.75 -11.78 -8.53
CA ARG A 111 -7.96 -12.68 -9.67
C ARG A 111 -8.88 -13.86 -9.32
N LYS A 112 -8.83 -14.37 -8.09
CA LYS A 112 -9.75 -15.44 -7.63
C LYS A 112 -11.17 -14.92 -7.44
N GLU A 113 -11.35 -13.76 -6.82
CA GLU A 113 -12.65 -13.12 -6.67
C GLU A 113 -13.28 -12.79 -8.02
N GLU A 114 -12.48 -12.29 -8.98
CA GLU A 114 -12.95 -12.04 -10.35
C GLU A 114 -13.40 -13.35 -11.04
N ARG A 115 -12.63 -14.44 -10.90
CA ARG A 115 -13.04 -15.75 -11.43
C ARG A 115 -14.29 -16.30 -10.76
N GLU A 116 -14.46 -16.12 -9.45
CA GLU A 116 -15.63 -16.60 -8.72
C GLU A 116 -16.89 -15.80 -9.09
N LEU A 117 -16.78 -14.48 -9.30
CA LEU A 117 -17.87 -13.66 -9.81
C LEU A 117 -18.29 -14.08 -11.23
N ILE A 118 -17.34 -14.49 -12.06
CA ILE A 118 -17.61 -15.00 -13.40
C ILE A 118 -18.17 -16.43 -13.35
N ASN A 119 -17.70 -17.31 -12.46
CA ASN A 119 -18.02 -18.73 -12.50
C ASN A 119 -19.26 -19.12 -11.67
N ASN A 120 -19.47 -18.51 -10.50
CA ASN A 120 -20.66 -18.80 -9.68
C ASN A 120 -21.91 -18.08 -10.21
N ASN A 121 -21.75 -16.97 -10.94
CA ASN A 121 -22.87 -16.17 -11.46
C ASN A 121 -22.86 -15.97 -12.98
N GLY A 122 -21.87 -16.46 -13.73
CA GLY A 122 -21.90 -16.57 -15.20
C GLY A 122 -22.23 -15.29 -15.98
N GLY A 123 -22.12 -14.09 -15.40
CA GLY A 123 -22.77 -12.88 -15.95
C GLY A 123 -24.30 -13.00 -16.15
N ALA A 124 -24.90 -14.14 -15.79
CA ALA A 124 -26.27 -14.55 -16.04
C ALA A 124 -27.16 -14.45 -14.78
N GLY A 125 -26.55 -14.43 -13.58
CA GLY A 125 -27.28 -14.29 -12.32
C GLY A 125 -27.72 -12.85 -12.00
N MET A 126 -27.03 -11.84 -12.54
CA MET A 126 -27.44 -10.44 -12.39
C MET A 126 -28.42 -10.07 -13.49
N LYS A 127 -29.72 -10.05 -13.14
CA LYS A 127 -30.76 -9.56 -14.04
C LYS A 127 -30.45 -8.10 -14.42
N PRO A 128 -30.32 -7.77 -15.72
CA PRO A 128 -30.05 -6.40 -16.13
C PRO A 128 -31.21 -5.49 -15.74
N LYS A 129 -30.90 -4.29 -15.26
CA LYS A 129 -31.92 -3.31 -14.84
C LYS A 129 -32.58 -2.67 -16.06
N PHE A 130 -31.78 -2.28 -17.04
CA PHE A 130 -32.22 -1.66 -18.30
C PHE A 130 -31.09 -1.77 -19.34
N GLN A 131 -31.43 -1.44 -20.59
CA GLN A 131 -30.50 -1.42 -21.70
C GLN A 131 -30.12 0.02 -22.06
N CYS A 132 -28.89 0.19 -22.50
CA CYS A 132 -28.36 1.45 -22.98
C CYS A 132 -27.71 1.30 -24.35
N VAL A 133 -27.76 2.36 -25.16
CA VAL A 133 -26.95 2.50 -26.37
C VAL A 133 -25.72 3.32 -26.06
N VAL A 134 -24.57 2.88 -26.57
CA VAL A 134 -23.32 3.65 -26.49
C VAL A 134 -23.36 4.82 -27.48
N ARG A 135 -23.37 6.06 -26.97
CA ARG A 135 -23.36 7.28 -27.79
C ARG A 135 -21.95 7.73 -28.18
N VAL A 136 -21.01 7.59 -27.25
CA VAL A 136 -19.64 8.10 -27.39
C VAL A 136 -18.69 7.10 -26.75
N VAL A 137 -17.60 6.76 -27.42
CA VAL A 137 -16.53 5.93 -26.85
C VAL A 137 -15.33 6.83 -26.56
N PRO A 138 -14.93 7.03 -25.30
CA PRO A 138 -13.79 7.88 -24.98
C PRO A 138 -12.49 7.24 -25.52
N GLN A 139 -11.63 8.05 -26.15
CA GLN A 139 -10.44 7.57 -26.86
C GLN A 139 -9.36 6.99 -25.95
N GLN A 140 -9.36 7.36 -24.65
CA GLN A 140 -8.37 6.94 -23.66
C GLN A 140 -8.98 6.08 -22.54
N PHE A 141 -10.08 5.38 -22.83
CA PHE A 141 -10.75 4.57 -21.83
C PHE A 141 -10.13 3.16 -21.74
N ASP A 142 -8.94 3.08 -21.15
CA ASP A 142 -8.20 1.84 -20.95
C ASP A 142 -7.90 1.61 -19.47
N GLY A 143 -8.89 1.06 -18.77
CA GLY A 143 -8.74 0.65 -17.38
C GLY A 143 -8.97 -0.85 -17.23
N HIS A 144 -8.27 -1.48 -16.30
CA HIS A 144 -8.36 -2.93 -16.02
C HIS A 144 -9.78 -3.41 -15.69
N LYS A 145 -10.69 -2.51 -15.27
CA LYS A 145 -12.11 -2.83 -14.98
C LYS A 145 -13.09 -2.23 -15.98
N CYS A 146 -12.61 -1.64 -17.08
CA CYS A 146 -13.44 -0.95 -18.06
C CYS A 146 -13.94 -1.91 -19.14
N LEU A 147 -15.15 -1.67 -19.65
CA LEU A 147 -15.68 -2.41 -20.78
C LEU A 147 -14.97 -1.95 -22.07
N THR A 148 -14.12 -2.80 -22.64
CA THR A 148 -13.30 -2.50 -23.82
C THR A 148 -14.00 -2.89 -25.13
N ASN A 149 -13.44 -2.48 -26.27
CA ASN A 149 -13.89 -2.86 -27.63
C ASN A 149 -15.38 -2.57 -27.93
N LEU A 150 -15.92 -1.50 -27.35
CA LEU A 150 -17.26 -1.00 -27.67
C LEU A 150 -17.22 -0.06 -28.86
N LYS A 151 -18.27 -0.09 -29.68
CA LYS A 151 -18.52 0.84 -30.78
C LYS A 151 -19.73 1.72 -30.46
N VAL A 152 -19.76 2.90 -31.07
CA VAL A 152 -20.94 3.77 -31.01
C VAL A 152 -22.11 3.05 -31.70
N GLY A 153 -23.25 2.97 -31.01
CA GLY A 153 -24.43 2.23 -31.45
C GLY A 153 -24.59 0.85 -30.80
N ASP A 154 -23.57 0.33 -30.11
CA ASP A 154 -23.69 -0.96 -29.42
C ASP A 154 -24.70 -0.86 -28.27
N VAL A 155 -25.49 -1.92 -28.10
CA VAL A 155 -26.44 -2.06 -26.99
C VAL A 155 -25.77 -2.81 -25.86
N VAL A 156 -25.73 -2.20 -24.68
CA VAL A 156 -25.17 -2.78 -23.46
C VAL A 156 -26.25 -2.93 -22.40
N ASN A 157 -26.15 -4.01 -21.64
CA ASN A 157 -27.03 -4.28 -20.51
C ASN A 157 -26.44 -3.65 -19.24
N VAL A 158 -27.19 -2.77 -18.57
CA VAL A 158 -26.73 -2.16 -17.31
C VAL A 158 -27.11 -3.08 -16.14
N LEU A 159 -26.09 -3.58 -15.44
CA LEU A 159 -26.24 -4.44 -14.26
C LEU A 159 -26.37 -3.59 -12.98
N GLN A 160 -25.54 -2.56 -12.83
CA GLN A 160 -25.54 -1.68 -11.67
C GLN A 160 -25.29 -0.22 -12.08
N GLU A 161 -26.06 0.68 -11.49
CA GLU A 161 -25.94 2.13 -11.71
C GLU A 161 -25.04 2.77 -10.65
N GLY A 162 -24.29 3.80 -11.04
CA GLY A 162 -23.56 4.65 -10.10
C GLY A 162 -22.44 3.93 -9.36
N VAL A 163 -21.63 3.15 -10.08
CA VAL A 163 -20.42 2.51 -9.58
C VAL A 163 -19.19 3.41 -9.77
N GLY A 164 -18.09 3.07 -9.10
CA GLY A 164 -16.81 3.77 -9.21
C GLY A 164 -16.76 5.11 -8.47
N PRO A 165 -15.66 5.87 -8.61
CA PRO A 165 -15.49 7.16 -7.95
C PRO A 165 -16.55 8.16 -8.47
N ASP A 166 -17.11 8.95 -7.55
CA ASP A 166 -18.18 9.92 -7.79
C ASP A 166 -19.46 9.35 -8.42
N ASN A 167 -19.68 8.02 -8.40
CA ASN A 167 -20.83 7.36 -9.03
C ASN A 167 -20.98 7.70 -10.53
N LYS A 168 -19.87 7.95 -11.23
CA LYS A 168 -19.84 8.38 -12.64
C LYS A 168 -19.89 7.24 -13.66
N TYR A 169 -19.87 5.99 -13.20
CA TYR A 169 -19.82 4.82 -14.07
C TYR A 169 -21.01 3.89 -13.81
N ASN A 170 -21.34 3.10 -14.82
CA ASN A 170 -22.28 1.99 -14.70
C ASN A 170 -21.54 0.68 -14.95
N LEU A 171 -21.88 -0.36 -14.19
CA LEU A 171 -21.41 -1.72 -14.48
C LEU A 171 -22.29 -2.27 -15.60
N CYS A 172 -21.68 -2.53 -16.75
CA CYS A 172 -22.36 -2.95 -17.95
C CYS A 172 -21.88 -4.35 -18.37
N SER A 173 -22.76 -5.11 -19.01
CA SER A 173 -22.40 -6.33 -19.72
C SER A 173 -22.77 -6.22 -21.20
N ILE A 174 -21.91 -6.78 -22.04
CA ILE A 174 -22.18 -6.95 -23.47
C ILE A 174 -21.97 -8.41 -23.84
N GLU A 175 -22.92 -8.94 -24.57
CA GLU A 175 -22.85 -10.28 -25.13
C GLU A 175 -22.18 -10.20 -26.49
N ARG A 176 -20.98 -10.76 -26.61
CA ARG A 176 -20.27 -10.81 -27.89
C ARG A 176 -20.56 -12.14 -28.56
N LEU A 177 -21.11 -12.08 -29.75
CA LEU A 177 -21.13 -13.21 -30.68
C LEU A 177 -19.67 -13.56 -30.97
N ALA A 178 -19.26 -14.76 -30.59
CA ALA A 178 -17.94 -15.25 -30.95
C ALA A 178 -17.95 -15.54 -32.46
N ASP A 179 -17.19 -14.77 -33.24
CA ASP A 179 -17.00 -14.99 -34.68
C ASP A 179 -16.14 -16.25 -34.97
N SER A 180 -16.25 -17.30 -34.15
CA SER A 180 -15.48 -18.54 -34.35
C SER A 180 -16.22 -19.47 -35.31
N SER A 181 -15.70 -19.48 -36.53
CA SER A 181 -15.97 -20.37 -37.67
C SER A 181 -15.70 -21.86 -37.41
N THR A 182 -15.97 -22.39 -36.21
CA THR A 182 -15.84 -23.81 -35.88
C THR A 182 -17.04 -24.22 -35.04
N ALA A 183 -17.90 -25.04 -35.64
CA ALA A 183 -19.20 -25.48 -35.16
C ALA A 183 -19.16 -26.42 -33.94
N ALA A 184 -18.58 -25.98 -32.82
CA ALA A 184 -18.62 -26.70 -31.57
C ALA A 184 -18.72 -25.73 -30.38
N GLU A 185 -19.92 -25.70 -29.79
CA GLU A 185 -20.32 -25.00 -28.56
C GLU A 185 -20.44 -23.47 -28.66
N GLU A 186 -21.68 -22.98 -28.74
CA GLU A 186 -22.07 -21.56 -28.58
C GLU A 186 -21.70 -21.08 -27.15
N LYS A 187 -20.44 -20.74 -26.94
CA LYS A 187 -20.01 -20.03 -25.74
C LYS A 187 -20.23 -18.55 -25.96
N HIS A 188 -21.35 -18.06 -25.45
CA HIS A 188 -21.63 -16.64 -25.34
C HIS A 188 -20.54 -15.99 -24.48
N ASN A 189 -19.66 -15.21 -25.12
CA ASN A 189 -18.60 -14.50 -24.42
C ASN A 189 -19.19 -13.22 -23.86
N ILE A 190 -19.68 -13.30 -22.62
CA ILE A 190 -20.18 -12.13 -21.88
C ILE A 190 -18.96 -11.36 -21.36
N SER A 191 -18.80 -10.13 -21.83
CA SER A 191 -17.80 -9.19 -21.30
C SER A 191 -18.50 -8.24 -20.33
N VAL A 192 -17.94 -8.09 -19.13
CA VAL A 192 -18.48 -7.24 -18.07
C VAL A 192 -17.44 -6.18 -17.71
N GLY A 193 -17.86 -4.93 -17.55
CA GLY A 193 -16.96 -3.85 -17.19
C GLY A 193 -17.67 -2.53 -16.90
N TRP A 194 -16.94 -1.58 -16.35
CA TRP A 194 -17.42 -0.23 -16.08
C TRP A 194 -17.45 0.59 -17.37
N PHE A 195 -18.46 1.44 -17.51
CA PHE A 195 -18.57 2.38 -18.62
C PHE A 195 -19.15 3.73 -18.15
N PRO A 196 -18.69 4.88 -18.66
CA PRO A 196 -19.12 6.18 -18.15
C PRO A 196 -20.61 6.45 -18.40
N CYS A 197 -21.32 6.97 -17.41
CA CYS A 197 -22.75 7.28 -17.53
C CYS A 197 -23.02 8.33 -18.61
N SER A 198 -22.11 9.30 -18.79
CA SER A 198 -22.23 10.38 -19.79
C SER A 198 -22.16 9.88 -21.23
N CYS A 199 -21.68 8.64 -21.44
CA CYS A 199 -21.50 8.03 -22.75
C CYS A 199 -22.65 7.09 -23.14
N LEU A 200 -23.62 6.90 -22.25
CA LEU A 200 -24.73 5.96 -22.42
C LEU A 200 -26.06 6.70 -22.56
N GLU A 201 -26.91 6.20 -23.45
CA GLU A 201 -28.30 6.61 -23.56
C GLU A 201 -29.22 5.47 -23.16
N LYS A 202 -30.15 5.73 -22.25
CA LYS A 202 -31.13 4.73 -21.80
C LYS A 202 -32.15 4.47 -22.90
N ILE A 203 -32.33 3.21 -23.27
CA ILE A 203 -33.42 2.79 -24.15
C ILE A 203 -34.67 2.73 -23.30
N GLU A 204 -35.62 3.62 -23.55
CA GLU A 204 -36.98 3.45 -23.03
C GLU A 204 -37.59 2.26 -23.75
N GLN A 205 -37.63 1.11 -23.07
CA GLN A 205 -38.45 0.00 -23.55
C GLN A 205 -39.91 0.42 -23.43
N THR A 206 -40.45 1.02 -24.50
CA THR A 206 -41.88 1.20 -24.68
C THR A 206 -42.51 -0.17 -24.57
N ALA A 207 -43.13 -0.45 -23.43
CA ALA A 207 -43.89 -1.66 -23.21
C ALA A 207 -44.88 -1.82 -24.37
N PRO A 208 -44.99 -3.00 -25.01
CA PRO A 208 -46.00 -3.21 -26.03
C PRO A 208 -47.35 -2.96 -25.38
N LYS A 209 -48.04 -1.91 -25.83
CA LYS A 209 -49.45 -1.70 -25.51
C LYS A 209 -50.19 -2.93 -26.03
N LYS A 210 -50.65 -3.78 -25.11
CA LYS A 210 -51.60 -4.85 -25.41
C LYS A 210 -52.92 -4.25 -25.88
#